data_AF-A0A7T8BBI1-F1
#
_entry.id   AF-A0A7T8BBI1-F1
#
_cell.length_a   1.000
_cell.length_b   1.000
_cell.length_c   1.000
_cell.angle_alpha   90.00
_cell.angle_beta   90.00
_cell.angle_gamma   90.00
#
_symmetry.space_group_name_H-M   'P 1'
#
loop_
_entity.id
_entity.type
_entity.pdbx_description
1 polymer ?
#
loop_
_entity_poly.entity_id
_entity_poly.type
_entity_poly.pdbx_seq_one_letter_code
_entity_poly.pdbx_strand_id
1 'polypeptide(L)' 'MAKTAIDSMGWGINLILTIFFDPLWQGINRILRGKLLIGIIWIITAGIFGIGWIVDIVTMVTKKDITVLA' A
#
# COMPACT_ATOMS: atom_id res chain seq x y z
N MET A 1 6.81 -0.28 14.64
CA MET A 1 6.12 0.06 13.38
C MET A 1 6.34 1.55 13.14
N ALA A 2 7.29 1.93 12.28
CA ALA A 2 7.60 3.34 12.06
C ALA A 2 6.45 3.99 11.28
N LYS A 3 5.87 5.05 11.83
CA LYS A 3 4.87 5.87 11.15
C LYS A 3 5.58 6.59 10.01
N THR A 4 5.27 6.23 8.76
CA THR A 4 5.87 6.90 7.61
C THR A 4 5.16 8.23 7.37
N ALA A 5 5.79 9.15 6.62
CA ALA A 5 5.16 10.42 6.23
C ALA A 5 3.82 10.21 5.48
N ILE A 6 3.64 9.03 4.89
CA ILE A 6 2.43 8.59 4.20
C ILE A 6 1.27 8.38 5.20
N ASP A 7 1.54 7.84 6.39
CA ASP A 7 0.54 7.64 7.45
C ASP A 7 0.04 8.96 8.07
N SER A 8 0.75 10.08 7.84
CA SER A 8 0.35 11.42 8.30
C SER A 8 -0.54 12.20 7.32
N MET A 9 -0.67 11.76 6.05
CA MET A 9 -1.39 12.50 4.99
C MET A 9 -2.92 12.43 5.11
N GLY A 10 -3.46 11.67 6.07
CA GLY A 10 -4.90 11.50 6.26
C GLY A 10 -5.46 10.33 5.45
N TRP A 11 -6.42 9.62 6.06
CA TRP A 11 -6.95 8.36 5.51
C TRP A 11 -7.57 8.51 4.11
N GLY A 12 -8.31 9.59 3.87
CA GLY A 12 -8.98 9.82 2.57
C GLY A 12 -8.00 10.02 1.41
N ILE A 13 -6.91 10.75 1.63
CA ILE A 13 -5.87 10.97 0.61
C ILE A 13 -5.18 9.65 0.28
N ASN A 14 -4.83 8.88 1.31
CA ASN A 14 -4.22 7.57 1.11
C ASN A 14 -5.16 6.61 0.36
N LEU A 15 -6.46 6.65 0.64
CA LEU A 15 -7.45 5.84 -0.07
C LEU A 15 -7.55 6.22 -1.56
N ILE A 16 -7.54 7.50 -1.89
CA ILE A 16 -7.54 7.97 -3.28
C ILE A 16 -6.25 7.52 -4.01
N LEU A 17 -5.10 7.63 -3.35
CA LEU A 17 -3.81 7.21 -3.91
C LEU A 17 -3.75 5.68 -4.14
N THR A 18 -4.28 4.90 -3.20
CA THR A 18 -4.43 3.44 -3.36
C THR A 18 -5.37 3.12 -4.54
N ILE A 19 -6.45 3.86 -4.76
CA ILE A 19 -7.35 3.60 -5.89
C ILE A 19 -6.64 3.92 -7.23
N PHE A 20 -6.02 5.09 -7.38
CA PHE A 20 -5.47 5.49 -8.69
C PHE A 20 -4.08 4.92 -9.00
N PHE A 21 -3.25 4.66 -7.99
CA PHE A 21 -1.84 4.29 -8.14
C PHE A 21 -1.44 3.09 -7.27
N ASP A 22 -2.37 2.15 -7.02
CA ASP A 22 -2.17 1.01 -6.11
C ASP A 22 -0.79 0.35 -6.20
N PRO A 23 -0.36 -0.17 -7.38
CA PRO A 23 0.79 -1.05 -7.39
C PRO A 23 2.09 -0.32 -7.08
N LEU A 24 2.15 0.95 -7.51
CA LEU A 24 3.29 1.83 -7.29
C LEU A 24 3.30 2.37 -5.86
N TRP A 25 2.14 2.85 -5.39
CA TRP A 25 1.97 3.46 -4.08
C TRP A 25 2.23 2.44 -2.96
N GLN A 26 1.62 1.26 -3.05
CA GLN A 26 1.77 0.17 -2.09
C GLN A 26 3.16 -0.47 -2.12
N GLY A 27 3.76 -0.59 -3.31
CA GLY A 27 5.12 -1.08 -3.48
C GLY A 27 6.15 -0.21 -2.77
N ILE A 28 6.08 1.11 -2.97
CA ILE A 28 6.95 2.09 -2.30
C ILE A 28 6.73 2.04 -0.78
N ASN A 29 5.48 1.94 -0.33
CA ASN A 29 5.18 1.89 1.10
C ASN A 29 5.81 0.66 1.79
N ARG A 30 5.87 -0.49 1.10
CA ARG A 30 6.52 -1.71 1.60
C ARG A 30 8.05 -1.58 1.61
N ILE A 31 8.63 -0.88 0.63
CA ILE A 31 10.07 -0.57 0.60
C ILE A 31 10.44 0.37 1.75
N LEU A 32 9.67 1.45 1.98
CA LEU A 32 9.90 2.42 3.06
C LEU A 32 9.82 1.82 4.47
N ARG A 33 9.10 0.70 4.63
CA ARG A 33 8.98 -0.04 5.91
C ARG A 33 9.99 -1.19 6.05
N GLY A 34 10.97 -1.31 5.14
CA GLY A 34 12.06 -2.28 5.20
C GLY A 34 11.81 -3.61 4.49
N LYS A 35 10.63 -3.79 3.84
CA LYS A 35 10.30 -4.98 3.04
C LYS A 35 10.58 -4.74 1.55
N LEU A 36 11.86 -4.57 1.22
CA LEU A 36 12.32 -4.25 -0.13
C LEU A 36 11.96 -5.33 -1.16
N LEU A 37 12.14 -6.62 -0.82
CA LEU A 37 11.86 -7.73 -1.73
C LEU A 37 10.37 -7.82 -2.12
N ILE A 38 9.49 -7.73 -1.13
CA ILE A 38 8.03 -7.77 -1.31
C ILE A 38 7.57 -6.53 -2.10
N GLY A 39 8.11 -5.34 -1.81
CA GLY A 39 7.73 -4.11 -2.51
C GLY A 39 8.14 -4.13 -3.98
N ILE A 40 9.34 -4.62 -4.31
CA ILE A 40 9.79 -4.77 -5.70
C ILE A 40 8.93 -5.78 -6.46
N ILE A 41 8.64 -6.94 -5.85
CA ILE A 41 7.76 -7.94 -6.44
C ILE A 41 6.39 -7.32 -6.73
N TRP A 42 5.83 -6.54 -5.80
CA TRP A 42 4.52 -5.90 -5.98
C TRP A 42 4.48 -4.90 -7.14
N ILE A 43 5.55 -4.12 -7.33
CA ILE A 43 5.67 -3.13 -8.43
C ILE A 43 5.84 -3.86 -9.76
N ILE A 44 6.75 -4.85 -9.83
CA ILE A 44 7.05 -5.60 -11.06
C ILE A 44 5.83 -6.41 -11.53
N THR A 45 5.05 -6.93 -10.59
CA THR A 45 3.84 -7.69 -10.90
C THR A 45 2.57 -6.85 -11.01
N ALA A 46 2.69 -5.53 -10.84
CA ALA A 46 1.56 -4.61 -10.78
C ALA A 46 0.43 -5.09 -9.83
N GLY A 47 0.79 -5.57 -8.63
CA GLY A 47 -0.16 -6.10 -7.64
C GLY A 47 -0.72 -7.51 -7.94
N ILE A 48 -0.08 -8.23 -8.87
CA ILE A 48 -0.41 -9.56 -9.43
C ILE A 48 -1.90 -9.72 -9.80
N PHE A 49 -2.32 -9.08 -10.91
CA PHE A 49 -3.63 -9.26 -11.56
C PHE A 49 -4.87 -8.60 -10.89
N GLY A 50 -4.68 -7.55 -10.09
CA GLY A 50 -5.79 -6.77 -9.51
C GLY A 50 -6.37 -7.32 -8.20
N ILE A 51 -5.87 -8.47 -7.73
CA ILE A 51 -6.17 -8.99 -6.39
C ILE A 51 -5.58 -8.09 -5.31
N GLY A 52 -4.36 -7.58 -5.53
CA GLY A 52 -3.70 -6.64 -4.62
C GLY A 52 -4.56 -5.41 -4.32
N TRP A 53 -5.22 -4.88 -5.35
CA TRP A 53 -6.09 -3.71 -5.25
C TRP A 53 -7.29 -3.95 -4.31
N ILE A 54 -7.93 -5.11 -4.44
CA ILE A 54 -9.09 -5.48 -3.61
C ILE A 54 -8.65 -5.68 -2.16
N VAL A 55 -7.55 -6.40 -1.93
CA VAL A 55 -7.03 -6.67 -0.58
C VAL A 55 -6.63 -5.38 0.12
N ASP A 56 -5.98 -4.45 -0.58
CA ASP A 56 -5.53 -3.19 0.00
C ASP A 56 -6.70 -2.22 0.26
N ILE A 57 -7.73 -2.18 -0.59
CA ILE A 57 -8.98 -1.42 -0.33
C ILE A 57 -9.72 -1.98 0.91
N VAL A 58 -9.90 -3.31 0.99
CA VAL A 58 -10.56 -3.95 2.14
C VAL A 58 -9.80 -3.69 3.43
N THR A 59 -8.48 -3.74 3.36
CA THR A 59 -7.59 -3.47 4.50
C THR A 59 -7.71 -2.00 4.94
N MET A 60 -7.73 -1.05 4.01
CA MET A 60 -7.91 0.37 4.30
C MET A 60 -9.27 0.70 4.93
N VAL A 61 -10.34 0.02 4.51
CA VAL A 61 -11.67 0.22 5.09
C VAL A 61 -11.75 -0.38 6.50
N THR A 62 -11.15 -1.54 6.71
CA THR A 62 -11.25 -2.29 7.98
C THR A 62 -10.30 -1.77 9.05
N LYS A 63 -9.04 -1.52 8.69
CA LYS A 63 -7.99 -1.14 9.64
C LYS A 63 -7.67 0.35 9.63
N LYS A 64 -8.12 1.10 8.61
CA LYS A 64 -7.70 2.50 8.33
C LYS A 64 -6.19 2.68 8.20
N ASP A 65 -5.47 1.58 8.05
CA ASP A 65 -4.03 1.53 7.85
C ASP A 65 -3.74 1.07 6.43
N ILE A 66 -2.68 1.64 5.88
CA ILE A 66 -2.32 1.52 4.46
C ILE A 66 -1.64 0.18 4.19
N THR A 67 -1.21 -0.55 5.22
CA THR A 67 -0.36 -1.73 5.02
C THR A 67 -0.44 -2.70 6.22
N VAL A 68 -1.29 -3.73 6.14
CA VAL A 68 -1.27 -4.85 7.12
C VAL A 68 -0.16 -5.87 6.83
N LEU A 69 0.34 -5.90 5.60
CA LEU A 69 1.41 -6.81 5.15
C LEU A 69 2.83 -6.25 5.33
N ALA A 70 2.95 -5.09 6.00
CA ALA A 70 4.24 -4.54 6.43
C ALA A 70 4.80 -5.23 7.67
#